data_AF-A0AAE7A065-F1
#
_entry.id   AF-A0AAE7A065-F1
#
_cell.length_a   1.000
_cell.length_b   1.000
_cell.length_c   1.000
_cell.angle_alpha   90.00
_cell.angle_beta   90.00
_cell.angle_gamma   90.00
#
_symmetry.space_group_name_H-M   'P 1'
#
loop_
_entity.id
_entity.type
_entity.pdbx_description
1 polymer ?
#
loop_
_entity_poly.entity_id
_entity_poly.type
_entity_poly.pdbx_seq_one_letter_code
_entity_poly.pdbx_strand_id
1 'polypeptide(L)'
;MRARFDTLFGRLFGVLLIAIVLAHLLAFAWFHYYGPPPPPPPPAFPEDMDGQRPPMDPRLAPRPARPWFGGPLVPLTFQLISLIIAAWYGAKLLSRPIQRLSDAAERLSENLDSAPLEESGPREARQAAHTFNKMQQRIIEQVKQRSRMLGAVSHDLRTPLSRLKLRLEQIDDDKLQGQMRQDLDDMISMLDATLGYLHEQRTSEASQWMDVQALVESLSENAQDQGANVQASGHCAPLQVQPMALRSCINNLLDNALRYAGNALITLEDNRQHLVIRVIDHGPGIAADKREAVFEPFFRLEGSRNRNSGGVGLGMTIAREAAQRLGGQLSLEETPGGGLTAIIRLPRT
;
A
#
# COMPACT_ATOMS: atom_id res chain seq x y z
N MET A 1 0.95 21.42 35.66
CA MET A 1 1.48 22.15 34.47
C MET A 1 1.88 21.25 33.31
N ARG A 2 2.52 20.07 33.50
CA ARG A 2 2.95 19.16 32.40
C ARG A 2 1.83 18.73 31.44
N ALA A 3 0.62 18.44 31.94
CA ALA A 3 -0.49 17.94 31.11
C ALA A 3 -1.03 18.94 30.06
N ARG A 4 -0.84 20.26 30.23
CA ARG A 4 -1.32 21.26 29.24
C ARG A 4 -0.45 21.28 27.98
N PHE A 5 0.85 20.99 28.08
CA PHE A 5 1.79 20.95 26.95
C PHE A 5 1.81 19.60 26.20
N ASP A 6 1.01 18.63 26.64
CA ASP A 6 0.82 17.38 25.90
C ASP A 6 -0.18 17.51 24.75
N THR A 7 -0.97 18.58 24.74
CA THR A 7 -1.89 18.88 23.64
C THR A 7 -1.17 19.58 22.49
N LEU A 8 -1.65 19.38 21.27
CA LEU A 8 -1.13 20.05 20.08
C LEU A 8 -1.25 21.57 20.23
N PHE A 9 -2.40 22.04 20.73
CA PHE A 9 -2.61 23.45 21.06
C PHE A 9 -1.58 23.97 22.07
N GLY A 10 -1.34 23.23 23.16
CA GLY A 10 -0.39 23.64 24.19
C GLY A 10 1.04 23.73 23.67
N ARG A 11 1.46 22.82 22.78
CA ARG A 11 2.80 22.88 22.15
C ARG A 11 2.92 24.04 21.17
N LEU A 12 1.92 24.25 20.31
CA LEU A 12 1.90 25.38 19.38
C LEU A 12 1.90 26.71 20.12
N PHE A 13 1.02 26.85 21.11
CA PHE A 13 0.93 28.04 21.95
C PHE A 13 2.24 28.29 22.71
N GLY A 14 2.84 27.24 23.28
CA GLY A 14 4.13 27.35 23.97
C GLY A 14 5.26 27.82 23.06
N VAL A 15 5.39 27.25 21.86
CA VAL A 15 6.41 27.65 20.88
C VAL A 15 6.21 29.08 20.41
N LEU A 16 4.97 29.47 20.11
CA LEU A 16 4.64 30.84 19.72
C LEU A 16 4.94 31.83 20.85
N LEU A 17 4.56 31.52 22.08
CA LEU A 17 4.82 32.36 23.25
C LEU A 17 6.32 32.53 23.50
N ILE A 18 7.10 31.44 23.45
CA ILE A 18 8.55 31.48 23.59
C ILE A 18 9.17 32.33 22.49
N ALA A 19 8.76 32.13 21.24
CA ALA A 19 9.26 32.90 20.09
C ALA A 19 8.98 34.40 20.23
N ILE A 20 7.79 34.77 20.73
CA ILE A 20 7.43 36.16 21.00
C ILE A 20 8.28 36.73 22.13
N VAL A 21 8.37 36.05 23.29
CA VAL A 21 9.13 36.54 24.45
C VAL A 21 10.61 36.69 24.11
N LEU A 22 11.21 35.70 23.44
CA LEU A 22 12.61 35.70 23.08
C LEU A 22 12.92 36.81 22.06
N ALA A 23 12.03 37.04 21.08
CA ALA A 23 12.16 38.17 20.16
C ALA A 23 12.09 39.52 20.89
N HIS A 24 11.19 39.71 21.86
CA HIS A 24 11.08 40.95 22.62
C HIS A 24 12.29 41.18 23.53
N LEU A 25 12.81 40.14 24.18
CA LEU A 25 14.02 40.22 25.00
C LEU A 25 15.25 40.59 24.16
N LEU A 26 15.40 39.98 22.98
CA LEU A 26 16.47 40.33 22.03
C LEU A 26 16.33 41.78 21.56
N ALA A 27 15.11 42.22 21.23
CA ALA A 27 14.87 43.60 20.83
C ALA A 27 15.19 44.59 21.95
N PHE A 28 14.78 44.31 23.18
CA PHE A 28 15.08 45.13 24.35
C PHE A 28 16.59 45.20 24.62
N ALA A 29 17.29 44.06 24.60
CA ALA A 29 18.74 44.01 24.75
C ALA A 29 19.43 44.81 23.63
N TRP A 30 18.97 44.69 22.39
CA TRP A 30 19.51 45.45 21.27
C TRP A 30 19.40 46.96 21.50
N PHE A 31 18.23 47.45 21.89
CA PHE A 31 18.03 48.87 22.18
C PHE A 31 18.82 49.33 23.42
N HIS A 32 19.03 48.46 24.41
CA HIS A 32 19.81 48.82 25.60
C HIS A 32 21.30 49.00 25.27
N TYR A 33 21.89 48.14 24.43
CA TYR A 33 23.32 48.17 24.11
C TYR A 33 23.67 49.05 22.89
N TYR A 34 22.78 49.14 21.90
CA TYR A 34 23.03 49.81 20.62
C TYR A 34 22.05 50.95 20.32
N GLY A 35 21.22 51.33 21.31
CA GLY A 35 20.28 52.44 21.19
C GLY A 35 20.96 53.78 20.93
N PRO A 36 20.22 54.78 20.42
CA PRO A 36 20.78 56.11 20.19
C PRO A 36 21.34 56.68 21.50
N PRO A 37 22.56 57.26 21.51
CA PRO A 37 23.12 57.83 22.72
C PRO A 37 22.24 58.96 23.25
N PRO A 38 22.21 59.20 24.58
CA PRO A 38 21.49 60.32 25.14
C PRO A 38 21.94 61.63 24.48
N PRO A 39 21.03 62.61 24.29
CA PRO A 39 21.41 63.89 23.71
C PRO A 39 22.57 64.49 24.53
N PRO A 40 23.60 65.06 23.88
CA PRO A 40 24.70 65.67 24.61
C PRO A 40 24.14 66.73 25.57
N PRO A 41 24.73 66.87 26.77
CA PRO A 41 24.33 67.95 27.67
C PRO A 41 24.49 69.29 26.93
N PRO A 42 23.58 70.27 27.17
CA PRO A 42 23.72 71.58 26.57
C PRO A 42 25.12 72.12 26.88
N PRO A 43 25.82 72.73 25.90
CA PRO A 43 27.18 73.23 26.11
C PRO A 43 27.22 74.14 27.33
N ALA A 44 28.15 73.88 28.24
CA ALA A 44 28.46 74.79 29.34
C ALA A 44 29.14 76.01 28.74
N PHE A 45 28.34 77.05 28.47
CA PHE A 45 28.89 78.35 28.10
C PHE A 45 29.59 78.96 29.33
N PRO A 46 30.74 79.62 29.17
CA PRO A 46 31.23 80.52 30.21
C PRO A 46 30.13 81.54 30.52
N GLU A 47 29.81 81.74 31.80
CA GLU A 47 28.99 82.86 32.22
C GLU A 47 29.74 84.16 31.90
N ASP A 48 29.46 84.74 30.74
CA ASP A 48 29.83 86.12 30.48
C ASP A 48 29.03 87.01 31.46
N MET A 49 29.76 87.89 32.16
CA MET A 49 29.31 88.71 33.29
C MET A 49 28.16 89.71 33.01
N ASP A 50 27.43 89.62 31.89
CA ASP A 50 26.37 90.58 31.51
C ASP A 50 25.03 89.94 31.09
N GLY A 51 24.80 88.65 31.34
CA GLY A 51 23.43 88.08 31.35
C GLY A 51 22.67 88.00 30.02
N GLN A 52 23.26 88.36 28.88
CA GLN A 52 22.60 88.25 27.56
C GLN A 52 23.08 87.01 26.79
N ARG A 53 22.16 86.06 26.53
CA ARG A 53 22.41 84.86 25.70
C ARG A 53 22.34 85.21 24.21
N PRO A 54 23.34 84.87 23.36
CA PRO A 54 23.18 84.96 21.91
C PRO A 54 22.24 83.84 21.40
N PRO A 55 21.42 84.08 20.35
CA PRO A 55 20.55 83.06 19.77
C PRO A 55 21.39 81.99 19.05
N MET A 56 21.25 80.72 19.44
CA MET A 56 21.87 79.60 18.73
C MET A 56 21.35 79.52 17.28
N ASP A 57 22.24 79.43 16.28
CA ASP A 57 21.87 79.00 14.93
C ASP A 57 21.62 77.47 14.95
N PRO A 58 20.38 77.00 14.72
CA PRO A 58 20.03 75.58 14.77
C PRO A 58 20.80 74.71 13.75
N ARG A 59 21.44 75.33 12.76
CA ARG A 59 22.16 74.64 11.67
C ARG A 59 23.56 74.17 12.05
N LEU A 60 24.15 74.69 13.13
CA LEU A 60 25.51 74.36 13.57
C LEU A 60 25.58 73.23 14.60
N ALA A 61 24.45 72.68 15.04
CA ALA A 61 24.44 71.51 15.91
C ALA A 61 24.95 70.27 15.15
N PRO A 62 26.01 69.58 15.60
CA PRO A 62 26.49 68.36 14.95
C PRO A 62 25.38 67.31 14.99
N ARG A 63 24.87 66.89 13.83
CA ARG A 63 23.93 65.77 13.74
C ARG A 63 24.65 64.51 14.23
N PRO A 64 24.16 63.81 15.27
CA PRO A 64 24.81 62.58 15.71
C PRO A 64 24.83 61.59 14.55
N ALA A 65 26.01 61.07 14.22
CA ALA A 65 26.17 60.03 13.21
C ALA A 65 25.32 58.83 13.64
N ARG A 66 24.23 58.54 12.93
CA ARG A 66 23.40 57.35 13.20
C ARG A 66 24.26 56.12 12.90
N PRO A 67 24.52 55.23 13.87
CA PRO A 67 25.27 54.02 13.59
C PRO A 67 24.49 53.17 12.58
N TRP A 68 25.17 52.67 11.53
CA TRP A 68 24.58 51.82 10.48
C TRP A 68 23.86 50.60 11.10
N PHE A 69 24.36 50.11 12.23
CA PHE A 69 23.79 48.99 12.99
C PHE A 69 22.84 49.39 14.14
N GLY A 70 22.54 50.66 14.41
CA GLY A 70 21.70 51.05 15.58
C GLY A 70 20.20 51.22 15.30
N GLY A 71 19.73 50.88 14.10
CA GLY A 71 18.35 51.14 13.66
C GLY A 71 17.33 50.10 14.13
N PRO A 72 16.01 50.42 14.07
CA PRO A 72 14.93 49.49 14.43
C PRO A 72 14.82 48.28 13.48
N LEU A 73 15.55 48.28 12.36
CA LEU A 73 15.52 47.20 11.37
C LEU A 73 16.04 45.88 11.94
N VAL A 74 17.09 45.89 12.76
CA VAL A 74 17.68 44.67 13.32
C VAL A 74 16.73 43.94 14.29
N PRO A 75 16.10 44.58 15.28
CA PRO A 75 15.13 43.88 16.12
C PRO A 75 13.90 43.39 15.33
N LEU A 76 13.46 44.14 14.30
CA LEU A 76 12.38 43.71 13.42
C LEU A 76 12.74 42.46 12.61
N THR A 77 13.98 42.33 12.11
CA THR A 77 14.40 41.12 11.40
C THR A 77 14.52 39.92 12.34
N PHE A 78 15.03 40.09 13.57
CA PHE A 78 15.03 39.02 14.58
C PHE A 78 13.61 38.57 14.93
N GLN A 79 12.67 39.50 15.09
CA GLN A 79 11.27 39.17 15.35
C GLN A 79 10.63 38.42 14.18
N LEU A 80 10.88 38.86 12.94
CA LEU A 80 10.39 38.19 11.74
C LEU A 80 10.95 36.77 11.62
N ILE A 81 12.25 36.57 11.84
CA ILE A 81 12.90 35.25 11.79
C ILE A 81 12.33 34.34 12.88
N SER A 82 12.17 34.84 14.11
CA SER A 82 11.57 34.09 15.21
C SER A 82 10.15 33.60 14.86
N LEU A 83 9.33 34.48 14.27
CA LEU A 83 7.98 34.13 13.81
C LEU A 83 7.98 33.09 12.70
N ILE A 84 8.89 33.21 11.72
CA ILE A 84 9.03 32.22 10.64
C ILE A 84 9.41 30.85 11.21
N ILE A 85 10.38 30.80 12.14
CA ILE A 85 10.80 29.53 12.77
C ILE A 85 9.65 28.91 13.56
N ALA A 86 8.93 29.72 14.35
CA ALA A 86 7.78 29.25 15.11
C ALA A 86 6.64 28.73 14.21
N ALA A 87 6.34 29.47 13.13
CA ALA A 87 5.34 29.07 12.14
C ALA A 87 5.74 27.78 11.41
N TRP A 88 7.01 27.67 10.98
CA TRP A 88 7.54 26.47 10.33
C TRP A 88 7.48 25.25 11.27
N TYR A 89 7.90 25.41 12.53
CA TYR A 89 7.82 24.35 13.53
C TYR A 89 6.37 23.93 13.77
N GLY A 90 5.46 24.90 13.89
CA GLY A 90 4.04 24.65 14.10
C GLY A 90 3.38 23.92 12.95
N ALA A 91 3.66 24.35 11.71
CA ALA A 91 3.20 23.67 10.50
C ALA A 91 3.72 22.22 10.46
N LYS A 92 5.01 22.00 10.77
CA LYS A 92 5.60 20.65 10.81
C LYS A 92 4.97 19.76 11.88
N LEU A 93 4.60 20.33 13.03
CA LEU A 93 3.94 19.62 14.12
C LEU A 93 2.51 19.20 13.76
N LEU A 94 1.81 20.00 12.95
CA LEU A 94 0.43 19.74 12.52
C LEU A 94 0.36 18.78 11.31
N SER A 95 1.27 18.94 10.34
CA SER A 95 1.24 18.15 9.09
C SER A 95 1.74 16.72 9.28
N ARG A 96 2.76 16.48 10.12
CA ARG A 96 3.37 15.16 10.29
C ARG A 96 2.38 14.07 10.74
N PRO A 97 1.51 14.27 11.76
CA PRO A 97 0.54 13.26 12.16
C PRO A 97 -0.50 12.95 11.08
N ILE A 98 -0.93 13.96 10.31
CA ILE A 98 -1.91 13.80 9.23
C ILE A 98 -1.29 12.98 8.09
N GLN A 99 -0.06 13.30 7.69
CA GLN A 99 0.66 12.52 6.67
C GLN A 99 0.82 11.07 7.10
N ARG A 100 1.25 10.80 8.34
CA ARG A 100 1.37 9.43 8.87
C ARG A 100 0.04 8.66 8.83
N LEU A 101 -1.07 9.31 9.16
CA LEU A 101 -2.40 8.70 9.08
C LEU A 101 -2.80 8.41 7.63
N SER A 102 -2.51 9.32 6.70
CA SER A 102 -2.75 9.13 5.27
C SER A 102 -1.94 7.94 4.73
N ASP A 103 -0.63 7.92 5.00
CA ASP A 103 0.27 6.84 4.57
C ASP A 103 -0.14 5.49 5.19
N ALA A 104 -0.66 5.49 6.42
CA ALA A 104 -1.17 4.28 7.06
C ALA A 104 -2.50 3.82 6.45
N ALA A 105 -3.38 4.74 6.06
CA ALA A 105 -4.63 4.40 5.37
C ALA A 105 -4.37 3.81 3.98
N GLU A 106 -3.40 4.36 3.23
CA GLU A 106 -2.98 3.83 1.93
C GLU A 106 -2.36 2.43 2.09
N ARG A 107 -1.42 2.26 3.03
CA ARG A 107 -0.86 0.94 3.36
C ARG A 107 -1.91 -0.08 3.81
N LEU A 108 -2.92 0.35 4.59
CA LEU A 108 -4.02 -0.51 5.01
C LEU A 108 -4.90 -0.94 3.81
N SER A 109 -5.05 -0.08 2.82
CA SER A 109 -5.82 -0.37 1.60
C SER A 109 -5.15 -1.43 0.72
N GLU A 110 -3.81 -1.45 0.70
CA GLU A 110 -3.02 -2.44 -0.03
C GLU A 110 -2.82 -3.72 0.77
N ASN A 111 -2.60 -3.59 2.09
CA ASN A 111 -2.31 -4.71 2.98
C ASN A 111 -3.01 -4.55 4.34
N LEU A 112 -4.03 -5.37 4.56
CA LEU A 112 -4.80 -5.44 5.81
C LEU A 112 -3.95 -5.77 7.04
N ASP A 113 -2.88 -6.55 6.88
CA ASP A 113 -1.97 -6.97 7.95
C ASP A 113 -0.76 -6.01 8.12
N SER A 114 -0.83 -4.81 7.55
CA SER A 114 0.18 -3.77 7.74
C SER A 114 0.37 -3.41 9.21
N ALA A 115 1.60 -2.99 9.57
CA ALA A 115 1.93 -2.67 10.96
C ALA A 115 1.08 -1.50 11.49
N PRO A 116 0.59 -1.58 12.74
CA PRO A 116 -0.21 -0.52 13.34
C PRO A 116 0.59 0.77 13.51
N LEU A 117 -0.11 1.90 13.57
CA LEU A 117 0.50 3.20 13.80
C LEU A 117 1.09 3.29 15.21
N GLU A 118 2.32 3.82 15.30
CA GLU A 118 2.90 4.19 16.58
C GLU A 118 2.06 5.28 17.27
N GLU A 119 1.66 5.04 18.52
CA GLU A 119 0.92 6.01 19.34
C GLU A 119 1.87 7.06 19.94
N SER A 120 2.51 7.85 19.08
CA SER A 120 3.49 8.89 19.45
C SER A 120 3.01 10.32 19.16
N GLY A 121 3.61 11.30 19.83
CA GLY A 121 3.34 12.73 19.59
C GLY A 121 2.33 13.37 20.56
N PRO A 122 1.71 14.50 20.17
CA PRO A 122 0.69 15.18 20.97
C PRO A 122 -0.49 14.25 21.29
N ARG A 123 -1.23 14.54 22.36
CA ARG A 123 -2.36 13.73 22.83
C ARG A 123 -3.39 13.46 21.73
N GLU A 124 -3.69 14.45 20.90
CA GLU A 124 -4.63 14.33 19.78
C GLU A 124 -4.12 13.37 18.71
N ALA A 125 -2.82 13.44 18.39
CA ALA A 125 -2.19 12.51 17.45
C ALA A 125 -2.19 11.08 17.98
N ARG A 126 -1.85 10.88 19.27
CA ARG A 126 -1.90 9.57 19.92
C ARG A 126 -3.32 9.00 19.94
N GLN A 127 -4.31 9.82 20.26
CA GLN A 127 -5.71 9.41 20.25
C GLN A 127 -6.19 9.02 18.85
N ALA A 128 -5.81 9.77 17.82
CA ALA A 128 -6.13 9.44 16.44
C ALA A 128 -5.47 8.12 16.00
N ALA A 129 -4.18 7.93 16.30
CA ALA A 129 -3.46 6.68 16.06
C ALA A 129 -4.13 5.49 16.77
N HIS A 130 -4.49 5.65 18.04
CA HIS A 130 -5.17 4.62 18.81
C HIS A 130 -6.54 4.21 18.22
N THR A 131 -7.35 5.21 17.83
CA THR A 131 -8.65 4.96 17.20
C THR A 131 -8.48 4.32 15.82
N PHE A 132 -7.48 4.73 15.03
CA PHE A 132 -7.15 4.12 13.75
C PHE A 132 -6.74 2.64 13.92
N ASN A 133 -5.84 2.33 14.86
CA ASN A 133 -5.41 0.97 15.16
C ASN A 133 -6.59 0.07 15.58
N LYS A 134 -7.51 0.59 16.40
CA LYS A 134 -8.75 -0.12 16.75
C LYS A 134 -9.65 -0.39 15.54
N MET A 135 -9.75 0.56 14.63
CA MET A 135 -10.52 0.39 13.39
C MET A 135 -9.88 -0.69 12.51
N GLN A 136 -8.56 -0.63 12.29
CA GLN A 136 -7.81 -1.65 11.57
C GLN A 136 -8.06 -3.04 12.15
N GLN A 137 -7.91 -3.20 13.47
CA GLN A 137 -8.12 -4.49 14.13
C GLN A 137 -9.54 -5.03 13.93
N ARG A 138 -10.57 -4.17 14.04
CA ARG A 138 -11.96 -4.58 13.80
C ARG A 138 -12.20 -5.01 12.36
N ILE A 139 -11.59 -4.34 11.38
CA ILE A 139 -11.70 -4.74 9.97
C ILE A 139 -11.06 -6.11 9.77
N ILE A 140 -9.85 -6.32 10.29
CA ILE A 140 -9.15 -7.61 10.22
C ILE A 140 -10.01 -8.72 10.86
N GLU A 141 -10.59 -8.47 12.04
CA GLU A 141 -11.47 -9.42 12.73
C GLU A 141 -12.74 -9.73 11.93
N GLN A 142 -13.40 -8.72 11.35
CA GLN A 142 -14.58 -8.92 10.50
C GLN A 142 -14.27 -9.73 9.24
N VAL A 143 -13.15 -9.43 8.58
CA VAL A 143 -12.68 -10.22 7.43
C VAL A 143 -12.39 -11.64 7.87
N LYS A 144 -11.71 -11.86 9.01
CA LYS A 144 -11.41 -13.17 9.60
C LYS A 144 -12.68 -13.96 9.98
N GLN A 145 -13.70 -13.31 10.50
CA GLN A 145 -14.96 -13.96 10.83
C GLN A 145 -15.71 -14.41 9.57
N ARG A 146 -15.81 -13.56 8.54
CA ARG A 146 -16.54 -13.88 7.30
C ARG A 146 -16.03 -15.14 6.61
N SER A 147 -14.73 -15.28 6.35
CA SER A 147 -14.23 -16.52 5.71
C SER A 147 -14.10 -17.72 6.66
N ARG A 148 -14.06 -17.55 8.00
CA ARG A 148 -14.27 -18.69 8.92
C ARG A 148 -15.69 -19.24 8.78
N MET A 149 -16.68 -18.36 8.72
CA MET A 149 -18.08 -18.73 8.50
C MET A 149 -18.25 -19.41 7.14
N LEU A 150 -17.66 -18.87 6.07
CA LEU A 150 -17.72 -19.50 4.73
C LEU A 150 -17.05 -20.87 4.72
N GLY A 151 -15.90 -21.04 5.39
CA GLY A 151 -15.25 -22.34 5.57
C GLY A 151 -16.16 -23.37 6.25
N ALA A 152 -16.84 -22.98 7.33
CA ALA A 152 -17.77 -23.85 8.04
C ALA A 152 -18.99 -24.22 7.18
N VAL A 153 -19.61 -23.24 6.50
CA VAL A 153 -20.75 -23.48 5.61
C VAL A 153 -20.37 -24.46 4.49
N SER A 154 -19.21 -24.31 3.87
CA SER A 154 -18.78 -25.21 2.81
C SER A 154 -18.48 -26.63 3.30
N HIS A 155 -17.89 -26.78 4.48
CA HIS A 155 -17.74 -28.11 5.10
C HIS A 155 -19.10 -28.77 5.32
N ASP A 156 -20.07 -28.01 5.81
CA ASP A 156 -21.43 -28.50 6.06
C ASP A 156 -22.20 -28.78 4.76
N LEU A 157 -21.87 -28.12 3.64
CA LEU A 157 -22.40 -28.43 2.30
C LEU A 157 -21.75 -29.66 1.66
N ARG A 158 -20.47 -29.95 1.94
CA ARG A 158 -19.79 -31.13 1.40
C ARG A 158 -20.45 -32.43 1.86
N THR A 159 -20.83 -32.51 3.13
CA THR A 159 -21.46 -33.69 3.71
C THR A 159 -22.77 -34.13 2.99
N PRO A 160 -23.79 -33.26 2.78
CA PRO A 160 -24.99 -33.61 2.03
C PRO A 160 -24.72 -33.85 0.54
N LEU A 161 -23.75 -33.16 -0.08
CA LEU A 161 -23.38 -33.41 -1.49
C LEU A 161 -22.76 -34.80 -1.67
N SER A 162 -21.87 -35.23 -0.77
CA SER A 162 -21.32 -36.59 -0.80
C SER A 162 -22.41 -37.65 -0.60
N ARG A 163 -23.41 -37.39 0.27
CA ARG A 163 -24.56 -38.29 0.43
C ARG A 163 -25.45 -38.33 -0.82
N LEU A 164 -25.66 -37.20 -1.49
CA LEU A 164 -26.37 -37.14 -2.76
C LEU A 164 -25.65 -37.97 -3.82
N LYS A 165 -24.31 -37.88 -3.90
CA LYS A 165 -23.49 -38.68 -4.83
C LYS A 165 -23.70 -40.19 -4.63
N LEU A 166 -23.73 -40.66 -3.38
CA LEU A 166 -24.03 -42.06 -3.05
C LEU A 166 -25.46 -42.47 -3.41
N ARG A 167 -26.44 -41.56 -3.30
CA ARG A 167 -27.82 -41.84 -3.69
C ARG A 167 -28.01 -41.90 -5.20
N LEU A 168 -27.20 -41.18 -5.98
CA LEU A 168 -27.22 -41.27 -7.44
C LEU A 168 -26.79 -42.65 -7.93
N GLU A 169 -25.97 -43.38 -7.17
CA GLU A 169 -25.56 -44.76 -7.50
C GLU A 169 -26.75 -45.74 -7.53
N GLN A 170 -27.91 -45.35 -7.00
CA GLN A 170 -29.14 -46.14 -6.97
C GLN A 170 -30.12 -45.81 -8.12
N ILE A 171 -29.75 -44.91 -9.03
CA ILE A 171 -30.58 -44.55 -10.19
C ILE A 171 -30.31 -45.56 -11.32
N ASP A 172 -31.37 -46.19 -11.82
CA ASP A 172 -31.30 -47.22 -12.88
C ASP A 172 -30.99 -46.64 -14.28
N ASP A 173 -31.27 -45.36 -14.51
CA ASP A 173 -30.96 -44.67 -15.77
C ASP A 173 -29.50 -44.17 -15.75
N ASP A 174 -28.60 -44.94 -16.39
CA ASP A 174 -27.17 -44.63 -16.51
C ASP A 174 -26.90 -43.23 -17.08
N LYS A 175 -27.73 -42.76 -18.02
CA LYS A 175 -27.53 -41.45 -18.65
C LYS A 175 -27.90 -40.33 -17.69
N LEU A 176 -29.03 -40.45 -17.00
CA LEU A 176 -29.45 -39.50 -15.99
C LEU A 176 -28.48 -39.50 -14.79
N GLN A 177 -28.06 -40.69 -14.34
CA GLN A 177 -27.06 -40.87 -13.29
C GLN A 177 -25.75 -40.15 -13.64
N GLY A 178 -25.22 -40.37 -14.86
CA GLY A 178 -24.01 -39.72 -15.33
C GLY A 178 -24.12 -38.19 -15.35
N GLN A 179 -25.26 -37.66 -15.84
CA GLN A 179 -25.50 -36.22 -15.86
C GLN A 179 -25.58 -35.62 -14.45
N MET A 180 -26.31 -36.25 -13.54
CA MET A 180 -26.43 -35.76 -12.15
C MET A 180 -25.11 -35.89 -11.38
N ARG A 181 -24.31 -36.92 -11.67
CA ARG A 181 -22.99 -37.09 -11.08
C ARG A 181 -22.05 -35.97 -11.52
N GLN A 182 -22.08 -35.63 -12.81
CA GLN A 182 -21.33 -34.49 -13.35
C GLN A 182 -21.78 -33.17 -12.70
N ASP A 183 -23.10 -32.93 -12.59
CA ASP A 183 -23.62 -31.71 -11.95
C ASP A 183 -23.17 -31.60 -10.48
N LEU A 184 -23.15 -32.71 -9.72
CA LEU A 184 -22.64 -32.72 -8.34
C LEU A 184 -21.13 -32.49 -8.26
N ASP A 185 -20.36 -33.11 -9.15
CA ASP A 185 -18.90 -32.92 -9.18
C ASP A 185 -18.55 -31.47 -9.52
N ASP A 186 -19.26 -30.85 -10.47
CA ASP A 186 -19.14 -29.42 -10.79
C ASP A 186 -19.47 -28.53 -9.58
N MET A 187 -20.52 -28.85 -8.80
CA MET A 187 -20.86 -28.12 -7.58
C MET A 187 -19.79 -28.24 -6.49
N ILE A 188 -19.21 -29.42 -6.31
CA ILE A 188 -18.13 -29.65 -5.34
C ILE A 188 -16.88 -28.88 -5.76
N SER A 189 -16.49 -28.96 -7.05
CA SER A 189 -15.38 -28.18 -7.59
C SER A 189 -15.63 -26.68 -7.46
N MET A 190 -16.87 -26.21 -7.61
CA MET A 190 -17.23 -24.81 -7.35
C MET A 190 -16.98 -24.39 -5.91
N LEU A 191 -17.42 -25.20 -4.96
CA LEU A 191 -17.22 -24.95 -3.54
C LEU A 191 -15.73 -24.94 -3.18
N ASP A 192 -14.97 -25.93 -3.68
CA ASP A 192 -13.55 -26.07 -3.39
C ASP A 192 -12.74 -24.90 -3.98
N ALA A 193 -13.02 -24.48 -5.21
CA ALA A 193 -12.39 -23.31 -5.81
C ALA A 193 -12.72 -22.01 -5.07
N THR A 194 -13.98 -21.84 -4.65
CA THR A 194 -14.41 -20.65 -3.88
C THR A 194 -13.75 -20.60 -2.51
N LEU A 195 -13.63 -21.75 -1.84
CA LEU A 195 -12.91 -21.86 -0.57
C LEU A 195 -11.42 -21.64 -0.72
N GLY A 196 -10.80 -22.22 -1.76
CA GLY A 196 -9.40 -22.01 -2.10
C GLY A 196 -9.09 -20.53 -2.28
N TYR A 197 -9.89 -19.84 -3.09
CA TYR A 197 -9.82 -18.39 -3.28
C TYR A 197 -9.87 -17.61 -1.96
N LEU A 198 -10.86 -17.91 -1.11
CA LEU A 198 -11.04 -17.23 0.19
C LEU A 198 -9.95 -17.56 1.22
N HIS A 199 -9.32 -18.74 1.12
CA HIS A 199 -8.25 -19.14 1.99
C HIS A 199 -6.93 -18.50 1.57
N GLU A 200 -6.65 -18.50 0.27
CA GLU A 200 -5.45 -17.87 -0.29
C GLU A 200 -5.41 -16.38 0.02
N GLN A 201 -6.52 -15.64 0.02
CA GLN A 201 -6.54 -14.22 0.42
C GLN A 201 -6.06 -13.95 1.86
N ARG A 202 -5.94 -14.98 2.70
CA ARG A 202 -5.58 -14.85 4.12
C ARG A 202 -4.18 -15.33 4.46
N THR A 203 -3.62 -16.20 3.64
CA THR A 203 -2.36 -16.83 3.95
C THR A 203 -1.23 -15.85 3.66
N SER A 204 -0.73 -15.21 4.73
CA SER A 204 0.56 -14.53 4.72
C SER A 204 1.65 -15.59 4.71
N GLU A 205 2.09 -15.97 3.51
CA GLU A 205 3.23 -16.87 3.31
C GLU A 205 4.53 -16.07 3.38
N ALA A 206 5.51 -16.59 4.14
CA ALA A 206 6.83 -15.97 4.19
C ALA A 206 7.59 -16.25 2.89
N SER A 207 8.32 -15.25 2.40
CA SER A 207 9.15 -15.43 1.20
C SER A 207 10.36 -16.31 1.51
N GLN A 208 10.58 -17.34 0.71
CA GLN A 208 11.69 -18.28 0.83
C GLN A 208 12.33 -18.54 -0.54
N TRP A 209 13.62 -18.91 -0.53
CA TRP A 209 14.32 -19.32 -1.73
C TRP A 209 13.73 -20.62 -2.25
N MET A 210 13.25 -20.60 -3.48
CA MET A 210 12.65 -21.76 -4.14
C MET A 210 13.28 -21.97 -5.50
N ASP A 211 13.52 -23.25 -5.83
CA ASP A 211 13.83 -23.67 -7.19
C ASP A 211 12.53 -23.69 -8.02
N VAL A 212 12.32 -22.65 -8.82
CA VAL A 212 11.13 -22.51 -9.67
C VAL A 212 11.15 -23.51 -10.82
N GLN A 213 12.34 -23.90 -11.29
CA GLN A 213 12.47 -24.90 -12.35
C GLN A 213 11.97 -26.25 -11.85
N ALA A 214 12.44 -26.70 -10.68
CA ALA A 214 11.99 -27.95 -10.07
C ALA A 214 10.47 -27.96 -9.78
N LEU A 215 9.89 -26.81 -9.41
CA LEU A 215 8.43 -26.69 -9.26
C LEU A 215 7.71 -26.93 -10.59
N VAL A 216 8.14 -26.28 -11.67
CA VAL A 216 7.50 -26.39 -13.00
C VAL A 216 7.65 -27.79 -13.58
N GLU A 217 8.81 -28.42 -13.42
CA GLU A 217 9.06 -29.81 -13.80
C GLU A 217 8.11 -30.74 -13.04
N SER A 218 8.05 -30.63 -11.71
CA SER A 218 7.14 -31.42 -10.88
C SER A 218 5.66 -31.24 -11.26
N LEU A 219 5.22 -30.02 -11.56
CA LEU A 219 3.84 -29.78 -12.01
C LEU A 219 3.55 -30.41 -13.38
N SER A 220 4.53 -30.38 -14.28
CA SER A 220 4.41 -31.00 -15.60
C SER A 220 4.34 -32.52 -15.51
N GLU A 221 5.22 -33.13 -14.70
CA GLU A 221 5.23 -34.57 -14.43
C GLU A 221 3.90 -35.03 -13.82
N ASN A 222 3.41 -34.33 -12.80
CA ASN A 222 2.12 -34.65 -12.16
C ASN A 222 0.94 -34.60 -13.15
N ALA A 223 0.98 -33.71 -14.14
CA ALA A 223 -0.05 -33.63 -15.17
C ALA A 223 0.10 -34.75 -16.21
N GLN A 224 1.33 -35.10 -16.58
CA GLN A 224 1.63 -36.23 -17.46
C GLN A 224 1.20 -37.57 -16.85
N ASP A 225 1.40 -37.76 -15.54
CA ASP A 225 0.94 -38.95 -14.80
C ASP A 225 -0.59 -39.10 -14.82
N GLN A 226 -1.32 -38.00 -15.00
CA GLN A 226 -2.77 -37.96 -15.16
C GLN A 226 -3.21 -38.11 -16.64
N GLY A 227 -2.27 -38.32 -17.56
CA GLY A 227 -2.52 -38.52 -18.99
C GLY A 227 -2.59 -37.22 -19.80
N ALA A 228 -2.23 -36.06 -19.23
CA ALA A 228 -2.25 -34.79 -19.94
C ALA A 228 -0.95 -34.53 -20.72
N ASN A 229 -1.04 -33.81 -21.85
CA ASN A 229 0.13 -33.43 -22.64
C ASN A 229 0.69 -32.09 -22.18
N VAL A 230 1.55 -32.12 -21.15
CA VAL A 230 2.23 -30.93 -20.62
C VAL A 230 3.73 -31.04 -20.85
N GLN A 231 4.36 -29.98 -21.32
CA GLN A 231 5.82 -29.91 -21.46
C GLN A 231 6.36 -28.68 -20.72
N ALA A 232 7.56 -28.82 -20.16
CA ALA A 232 8.30 -27.71 -19.57
C ALA A 232 9.63 -27.53 -20.29
N SER A 233 10.05 -26.28 -20.48
CA SER A 233 11.36 -25.94 -21.03
C SER A 233 11.88 -24.62 -20.49
N GLY A 234 13.18 -24.39 -20.64
CA GLY A 234 13.86 -23.22 -20.10
C GLY A 234 14.59 -23.51 -18.80
N HIS A 235 15.28 -22.50 -18.28
CA HIS A 235 16.07 -22.59 -17.06
C HIS A 235 15.93 -21.30 -16.27
N CYS A 236 15.95 -21.40 -14.95
CA CYS A 236 15.98 -20.23 -14.08
C CYS A 236 16.80 -20.47 -12.82
N ALA A 237 17.50 -19.45 -12.35
CA ALA A 237 18.09 -19.49 -11.02
C ALA A 237 16.99 -19.46 -9.93
N PRO A 238 17.25 -20.00 -8.72
CA PRO A 238 16.33 -19.90 -7.60
C PRO A 238 15.82 -18.46 -7.38
N LEU A 239 14.58 -18.33 -6.94
CA LEU A 239 13.94 -17.04 -6.70
C LEU A 239 13.38 -16.99 -5.29
N GLN A 240 13.49 -15.85 -4.63
CA GLN A 240 12.84 -15.64 -3.34
C GLN A 240 11.37 -15.31 -3.58
N VAL A 241 10.47 -16.23 -3.22
CA VAL A 241 9.03 -16.14 -3.49
C VAL A 241 8.21 -16.75 -2.37
N GLN A 242 6.89 -16.64 -2.46
CA GLN A 242 5.92 -17.39 -1.65
C GLN A 242 5.54 -18.68 -2.41
N PRO A 243 6.05 -19.88 -2.02
CA PRO A 243 5.88 -21.11 -2.81
C PRO A 243 4.45 -21.54 -3.08
N MET A 244 3.56 -21.45 -2.09
CA MET A 244 2.15 -21.80 -2.28
C MET A 244 1.47 -20.85 -3.25
N ALA A 245 1.76 -19.54 -3.14
CA ALA A 245 1.23 -18.55 -4.07
C ALA A 245 1.71 -18.81 -5.51
N LEU A 246 3.01 -19.10 -5.72
CA LEU A 246 3.52 -19.40 -7.06
C LEU A 246 2.95 -20.71 -7.61
N ARG A 247 2.88 -21.78 -6.81
CA ARG A 247 2.27 -23.04 -7.21
C ARG A 247 0.81 -22.86 -7.59
N SER A 248 0.04 -22.12 -6.79
CA SER A 248 -1.36 -21.83 -7.09
C SER A 248 -1.52 -21.07 -8.40
N CYS A 249 -0.69 -20.03 -8.62
CA CYS A 249 -0.70 -19.28 -9.87
C CYS A 249 -0.48 -20.19 -11.09
N ILE A 250 0.57 -21.02 -11.07
CA ILE A 250 0.90 -21.89 -12.20
C ILE A 250 -0.18 -22.98 -12.38
N ASN A 251 -0.67 -23.60 -11.31
CA ASN A 251 -1.72 -24.61 -11.39
C ASN A 251 -3.01 -24.05 -12.01
N ASN A 252 -3.45 -22.87 -11.60
CA ASN A 252 -4.66 -22.26 -12.16
C ASN A 252 -4.52 -21.94 -13.65
N LEU A 253 -3.33 -21.55 -14.11
CA LEU A 253 -3.07 -21.35 -15.53
C LEU A 253 -2.98 -22.67 -16.29
N LEU A 254 -2.34 -23.69 -15.70
CA LEU A 254 -2.18 -25.01 -16.29
C LEU A 254 -3.53 -25.74 -16.43
N ASP A 255 -4.34 -25.74 -15.37
CA ASP A 255 -5.69 -26.30 -15.37
C ASP A 255 -6.56 -25.64 -16.44
N ASN A 256 -6.41 -24.32 -16.64
CA ASN A 256 -7.09 -23.60 -17.70
C ASN A 256 -6.62 -24.05 -19.09
N ALA A 257 -5.31 -24.12 -19.32
CA ALA A 257 -4.74 -24.59 -20.59
C ALA A 257 -5.21 -26.01 -20.94
N LEU A 258 -5.11 -26.94 -19.99
CA LEU A 258 -5.53 -28.33 -20.16
C LEU A 258 -7.03 -28.46 -20.43
N ARG A 259 -7.84 -27.64 -19.75
CA ARG A 259 -9.29 -27.65 -19.94
C ARG A 259 -9.71 -27.21 -21.34
N TYR A 260 -9.10 -26.16 -21.89
CA TYR A 260 -9.54 -25.54 -23.14
C TYR A 260 -8.79 -26.02 -24.38
N ALA A 261 -7.55 -26.50 -24.23
CA ALA A 261 -6.71 -26.96 -25.34
C ALA A 261 -6.33 -28.46 -25.25
N GLY A 262 -6.40 -29.06 -24.06
CA GLY A 262 -5.95 -30.44 -23.82
C GLY A 262 -4.43 -30.60 -23.72
N ASN A 263 -3.67 -29.54 -23.97
CA ASN A 263 -2.22 -29.50 -23.89
C ASN A 263 -1.71 -28.16 -23.33
N ALA A 264 -0.50 -28.17 -22.80
CA ALA A 264 0.16 -26.95 -22.32
C ALA A 264 1.68 -27.03 -22.50
N LEU A 265 2.32 -25.89 -22.79
CA LEU A 265 3.76 -25.73 -22.76
C LEU A 265 4.11 -24.63 -21.76
N ILE A 266 4.95 -24.96 -20.77
CA ILE A 266 5.49 -24.01 -19.81
C ILE A 266 6.91 -23.66 -20.24
N THR A 267 7.19 -22.36 -20.43
CA THR A 267 8.54 -21.89 -20.76
C THR A 267 9.06 -20.93 -19.69
N LEU A 268 10.30 -21.12 -19.27
CA LEU A 268 11.01 -20.25 -18.33
C LEU A 268 12.06 -19.43 -19.07
N GLU A 269 11.96 -18.11 -18.99
CA GLU A 269 12.96 -17.18 -19.49
C GLU A 269 13.46 -16.30 -18.34
N ASP A 270 14.74 -16.44 -18.03
CA ASP A 270 15.37 -15.80 -16.89
C ASP A 270 16.36 -14.72 -17.33
N ASN A 271 16.15 -13.49 -16.87
CA ASN A 271 17.07 -12.38 -17.13
C ASN A 271 17.43 -11.65 -15.83
N ARG A 272 18.28 -10.61 -15.92
CA ARG A 272 18.78 -9.89 -14.74
C ARG A 272 17.71 -9.13 -13.94
N GLN A 273 16.60 -8.76 -14.58
CA GLN A 273 15.55 -7.94 -13.97
C GLN A 273 14.30 -8.74 -13.60
N HIS A 274 14.00 -9.78 -14.36
CA HIS A 274 12.76 -10.52 -14.24
C HIS A 274 12.94 -12.00 -14.58
N LEU A 275 12.17 -12.83 -13.87
CA LEU A 275 11.83 -14.17 -14.30
C LEU A 275 10.49 -14.11 -15.05
N VAL A 276 10.46 -14.61 -16.29
CA VAL A 276 9.26 -14.69 -17.11
C VAL A 276 8.84 -16.15 -17.24
N ILE A 277 7.64 -16.46 -16.78
CA ILE A 277 7.02 -17.78 -16.89
C ILE A 277 5.87 -17.65 -17.89
N ARG A 278 5.91 -18.44 -18.97
CA ARG A 278 4.82 -18.48 -19.95
C ARG A 278 4.12 -19.82 -19.87
N VAL A 279 2.80 -19.82 -19.78
CA VAL A 279 1.95 -21.00 -19.95
C VAL A 279 1.22 -20.82 -21.28
N ILE A 280 1.57 -21.67 -22.24
CA ILE A 280 1.16 -21.57 -23.64
C ILE A 280 0.20 -22.71 -23.94
N ASP A 281 -0.99 -22.38 -24.44
CA ASP A 281 -1.96 -23.33 -24.97
C ASP A 281 -2.31 -23.01 -26.42
N HIS A 282 -2.91 -24.00 -27.10
CA HIS A 282 -3.41 -23.88 -28.48
C HIS A 282 -4.92 -24.10 -28.54
N GLY A 283 -5.63 -23.56 -27.55
CA GLY A 283 -7.08 -23.62 -27.46
C GLY A 283 -7.79 -22.56 -28.33
N PRO A 284 -9.06 -22.23 -28.04
CA PRO A 284 -9.80 -21.19 -28.77
C PRO A 284 -9.26 -19.77 -28.56
N GLY A 285 -8.38 -19.56 -27.58
CA GLY A 285 -7.83 -18.25 -27.23
C GLY A 285 -8.86 -17.31 -26.60
N ILE A 286 -8.45 -16.05 -26.39
CA ILE A 286 -9.29 -14.99 -25.81
C ILE A 286 -9.16 -13.72 -26.65
N ALA A 287 -10.31 -13.22 -27.13
CA ALA A 287 -10.39 -11.97 -27.87
C ALA A 287 -9.82 -10.80 -27.04
N ALA A 288 -9.09 -9.90 -27.69
CA ALA A 288 -8.30 -8.86 -27.02
C ALA A 288 -9.13 -7.95 -26.10
N ASP A 289 -10.38 -7.67 -26.47
CA ASP A 289 -11.35 -6.88 -25.70
C ASP A 289 -11.81 -7.56 -24.39
N LYS A 290 -11.68 -8.89 -24.30
CA LYS A 290 -12.11 -9.68 -23.15
C LYS A 290 -10.97 -10.11 -22.23
N ARG A 291 -9.70 -9.89 -22.62
CA ARG A 291 -8.52 -10.34 -21.86
C ARG A 291 -8.41 -9.72 -20.46
N GLU A 292 -8.93 -8.52 -20.26
CA GLU A 292 -8.95 -7.92 -18.92
C GLU A 292 -10.12 -8.46 -18.09
N ALA A 293 -11.30 -8.63 -18.71
CA ALA A 293 -12.51 -9.09 -18.06
C ALA A 293 -12.40 -10.54 -17.53
N VAL A 294 -11.61 -11.41 -18.18
CA VAL A 294 -11.43 -12.80 -17.69
C VAL A 294 -10.75 -12.90 -16.34
N PHE A 295 -10.11 -11.83 -15.87
CA PHE A 295 -9.56 -11.79 -14.53
C PHE A 295 -10.56 -11.34 -13.47
N GLU A 296 -11.76 -10.89 -13.84
CA GLU A 296 -12.82 -10.57 -12.90
C GLU A 296 -13.38 -11.85 -12.25
N PRO A 297 -13.60 -11.86 -10.93
CA PRO A 297 -14.14 -13.03 -10.24
C PRO A 297 -15.48 -13.45 -10.83
N PHE A 298 -15.65 -14.76 -11.06
CA PHE A 298 -16.87 -15.37 -11.60
C PHE A 298 -17.18 -15.02 -13.07
N PHE A 299 -16.28 -14.30 -13.76
CA PHE A 299 -16.45 -14.01 -15.17
C PHE A 299 -16.20 -15.26 -16.03
N ARG A 300 -17.06 -15.46 -17.04
CA ARG A 300 -16.93 -16.55 -18.01
C ARG A 300 -17.18 -16.04 -19.42
N LEU A 301 -16.37 -16.50 -20.38
CA LEU A 301 -16.52 -16.14 -21.79
C LEU A 301 -17.77 -16.77 -22.44
N GLU A 302 -18.15 -17.96 -21.99
CA GLU A 302 -19.35 -18.66 -22.45
C GLU A 302 -20.56 -18.30 -21.58
N GLY A 303 -21.55 -17.64 -22.18
CA GLY A 303 -22.84 -17.38 -21.54
C GLY A 303 -23.59 -18.68 -21.27
N SER A 304 -23.42 -19.26 -20.08
CA SER A 304 -24.33 -20.20 -19.39
C SER A 304 -24.77 -21.49 -20.10
N ARG A 305 -24.43 -21.78 -21.37
CA ARG A 305 -25.08 -22.88 -22.12
C ARG A 305 -24.20 -24.04 -22.56
N ASN A 306 -22.87 -23.96 -22.41
CA ASN A 306 -22.02 -25.14 -22.61
C ASN A 306 -21.68 -25.76 -21.23
N ARG A 307 -22.47 -26.76 -20.83
CA ARG A 307 -22.28 -27.51 -19.58
C ARG A 307 -20.92 -28.24 -19.53
N ASN A 308 -20.27 -28.45 -20.67
CA ASN A 308 -18.99 -29.17 -20.75
C ASN A 308 -17.76 -28.32 -20.38
N SER A 309 -17.87 -27.00 -20.22
CA SER A 309 -16.75 -26.11 -19.82
C SER A 309 -16.75 -25.76 -18.32
N GLY A 310 -17.41 -26.56 -17.46
CA GLY A 310 -17.62 -26.45 -16.00
C GLY A 310 -16.52 -25.84 -15.12
N GLY A 311 -16.32 -24.52 -15.20
CA GLY A 311 -15.39 -23.75 -14.38
C GLY A 311 -16.10 -22.58 -13.73
N VAL A 312 -15.69 -22.26 -12.50
CA VAL A 312 -16.31 -21.19 -11.68
C VAL A 312 -16.02 -19.80 -12.20
N GLY A 313 -15.02 -19.64 -13.07
CA GLY A 313 -14.50 -18.33 -13.47
C GLY A 313 -13.60 -17.70 -12.38
N LEU A 314 -13.00 -18.52 -11.52
CA LEU A 314 -12.09 -18.05 -10.46
C LEU A 314 -10.61 -18.26 -10.79
N GLY A 315 -10.27 -19.20 -11.69
CA GLY A 315 -8.87 -19.59 -11.89
C GLY A 315 -7.97 -18.44 -12.38
N MET A 316 -8.42 -17.67 -13.37
CA MET A 316 -7.67 -16.50 -13.85
C MET A 316 -7.56 -15.40 -12.78
N THR A 317 -8.62 -15.17 -12.01
CA THR A 317 -8.61 -14.23 -10.88
C THR A 317 -7.58 -14.64 -9.82
N ILE A 318 -7.58 -15.92 -9.43
CA ILE A 318 -6.63 -16.49 -8.48
C ILE A 318 -5.20 -16.31 -8.99
N ALA A 319 -4.94 -16.66 -10.25
CA ALA A 319 -3.62 -16.49 -10.86
C ALA A 319 -3.16 -15.03 -10.86
N ARG A 320 -4.06 -14.07 -11.15
CA ARG A 320 -3.72 -12.64 -11.13
C ARG A 320 -3.40 -12.15 -9.72
N GLU A 321 -4.22 -12.48 -8.73
CA GLU A 321 -3.99 -12.10 -7.34
C GLU A 321 -2.70 -12.74 -6.79
N ALA A 322 -2.42 -13.99 -7.13
CA ALA A 322 -1.19 -14.67 -6.75
C ALA A 322 0.05 -14.01 -7.40
N ALA A 323 0.00 -13.67 -8.69
CA ALA A 323 1.09 -12.95 -9.36
C ALA A 323 1.36 -11.58 -8.75
N GLN A 324 0.30 -10.81 -8.43
CA GLN A 324 0.42 -9.51 -7.75
C GLN A 324 1.03 -9.63 -6.37
N ARG A 325 0.64 -10.66 -5.60
CA ARG A 325 1.20 -10.93 -4.27
C ARG A 325 2.69 -11.26 -4.30
N LEU A 326 3.16 -11.87 -5.38
CA LEU A 326 4.58 -12.12 -5.63
C LEU A 326 5.33 -10.86 -6.10
N GLY A 327 4.69 -9.69 -6.13
CA GLY A 327 5.25 -8.45 -6.65
C GLY A 327 5.39 -8.41 -8.16
N GLY A 328 4.73 -9.35 -8.87
CA GLY A 328 4.78 -9.50 -10.31
C GLY A 328 3.51 -9.06 -11.02
N GLN A 329 3.45 -9.39 -12.31
CA GLN A 329 2.30 -9.09 -13.18
C GLN A 329 1.93 -10.32 -14.00
N LEU A 330 0.63 -10.52 -14.20
CA LEU A 330 0.08 -11.52 -15.10
C LEU A 330 -0.56 -10.81 -16.31
N SER A 331 -0.22 -11.24 -17.51
CA SER A 331 -0.76 -10.69 -18.76
C SER A 331 -1.11 -11.82 -19.74
N LEU A 332 -2.02 -11.54 -20.67
CA LEU A 332 -2.48 -12.50 -21.68
C LEU A 332 -2.13 -12.02 -23.08
N GLU A 333 -1.48 -12.87 -23.85
CA GLU A 333 -1.13 -12.67 -25.25
C GLU A 333 -1.76 -13.78 -26.12
N GLU A 334 -1.88 -13.54 -27.42
CA GLU A 334 -2.30 -14.56 -28.36
C GLU A 334 -1.12 -15.48 -28.69
N THR A 335 -1.35 -16.79 -28.69
CA THR A 335 -0.33 -17.76 -29.10
C THR A 335 -0.17 -17.72 -30.62
N PRO A 336 1.05 -17.63 -31.17
CA PRO A 336 1.27 -17.79 -32.59
C PRO A 336 0.72 -19.13 -33.10
N GLY A 337 -0.21 -19.09 -34.07
CA GLY A 337 -0.91 -20.28 -34.54
C GLY A 337 -2.26 -20.55 -33.85
N GLY A 338 -2.70 -19.65 -32.95
CA GLY A 338 -3.97 -19.73 -32.23
C GLY A 338 -3.79 -20.27 -30.81
N GLY A 339 -4.60 -19.76 -29.88
CA GLY A 339 -4.58 -20.11 -28.46
C GLY A 339 -4.29 -18.93 -27.54
N LEU A 340 -3.94 -19.23 -26.29
CA LEU A 340 -3.64 -18.24 -25.27
C LEU A 340 -2.25 -18.47 -24.68
N THR A 341 -1.50 -17.38 -24.53
CA THR A 341 -0.23 -17.38 -23.78
C THR A 341 -0.40 -16.52 -22.54
N ALA A 342 -0.44 -17.15 -21.37
CA ALA A 342 -0.44 -16.47 -20.09
C ALA A 342 0.98 -16.23 -19.61
N ILE A 343 1.33 -14.98 -19.31
CA ILE A 343 2.69 -14.55 -19.02
C ILE A 343 2.75 -13.95 -17.62
N ILE A 344 3.46 -14.65 -16.74
CA ILE A 344 3.80 -14.17 -15.40
C ILE A 344 5.18 -13.52 -15.48
N ARG A 345 5.29 -12.25 -15.09
CA ARG A 345 6.56 -11.53 -14.94
C ARG A 345 6.81 -11.28 -13.46
N LEU A 346 7.85 -11.90 -12.90
CA LEU A 346 8.26 -11.73 -11.51
C LEU A 346 9.58 -10.93 -11.44
N PRO A 347 9.74 -9.98 -10.51
CA PRO A 347 11.00 -9.25 -10.36
C PRO A 347 12.11 -10.16 -9.80
N ARG A 348 13.34 -9.96 -10.29
CA ARG A 348 14.57 -10.42 -9.66
C ARG A 348 14.94 -9.40 -8.58
N THR A 349 14.49 -9.63 -7.36
CA THR A 349 14.85 -8.83 -6.17
C THR A 349 16.22 -9.19 -5.62
#